data_AF-L0DS21-F1
#
_entry.id   AF-L0DS21-F1
#
_cell.length_a   1.000
_cell.length_b   1.000
_cell.length_c   1.000
_cell.angle_alpha   90.00
_cell.angle_beta   90.00
_cell.angle_gamma   90.00
#
_symmetry.space_group_name_H-M   'P 1'
#
loop_
_entity.id
_entity.type
_entity.pdbx_description
1 polymer ?
#
loop_
_entity_poly.entity_id
_entity_poly.type
_entity_poly.pdbx_seq_one_letter_code
_entity_poly.pdbx_strand_id
1 'polypeptide(L)'
;MVKFHEDFTVASIKLWDGREWLWHDIPVRSVRNRHRLGTIQSPMLVVNRHCHLSVPVAIEPESLPDADRVCAIDIGINTLATASIVTSDGTVVARKFFHPAADIDRRNQRGTRIRGKARKTAKLSKGFCRGLYRKAGQLPEDRSSPGKPRIPVTLSTLWQRESEAPYPCAA
;
A
#
# COMPACT_ATOMS: atom_id res chain seq x y z
N MET A 1 23.96 16.70 6.11
CA MET A 1 24.49 15.55 5.32
C MET A 1 24.37 14.29 6.18
N VAL A 2 24.12 13.12 5.60
CA VAL A 2 23.90 11.87 6.35
C VAL A 2 24.78 10.77 5.77
N LYS A 3 25.37 9.96 6.64
CA LYS A 3 26.11 8.74 6.29
C LYS A 3 25.61 7.59 7.17
N PHE A 4 25.58 6.38 6.62
CA PHE A 4 25.26 5.17 7.37
C PHE A 4 26.53 4.36 7.58
N HIS A 5 26.62 3.70 8.75
CA HIS A 5 27.54 2.58 8.91
C HIS A 5 27.07 1.39 8.06
N GLU A 6 27.99 0.48 7.73
CA GLU A 6 27.74 -0.69 6.87
C GLU A 6 26.54 -1.54 7.36
N ASP A 7 26.39 -1.69 8.68
CA ASP A 7 25.31 -2.48 9.29
C ASP A 7 23.99 -1.71 9.46
N PHE A 8 23.92 -0.45 9.04
CA PHE A 8 22.78 0.46 9.26
C PHE A 8 22.37 0.64 10.73
N THR A 9 23.23 0.30 11.68
CA THR A 9 23.00 0.43 13.12
C THR A 9 23.23 1.84 13.63
N VAL A 10 24.02 2.65 12.90
CA VAL A 10 24.35 4.03 13.23
C VAL A 10 24.21 4.90 11.98
N ALA A 11 23.66 6.10 12.17
CA ALA A 11 23.65 7.15 11.17
C ALA A 11 24.45 8.36 11.68
N SER A 12 25.50 8.72 10.97
CA SER A 12 26.26 9.95 11.21
C SER A 12 25.58 11.11 10.49
N ILE A 13 25.12 12.10 11.24
CA ILE A 13 24.40 13.26 10.71
C ILE A 13 25.23 14.51 10.96
N LYS A 14 25.50 15.26 9.89
CA LYS A 14 26.13 16.57 9.97
C LYS A 14 25.08 17.63 10.28
N LEU A 15 25.19 18.26 11.45
CA LEU A 15 24.29 19.29 11.96
C LEU A 15 25.03 20.62 12.10
N TRP A 16 24.31 21.73 11.96
CA TRP A 16 24.83 23.07 12.22
C TRP A 16 24.43 23.47 13.63
N ASP A 17 25.41 23.86 14.45
CA ASP A 17 25.18 24.27 15.85
C ASP A 17 25.00 25.78 16.03
N GLY A 18 25.12 26.55 14.94
CA GLY A 18 25.13 28.01 14.94
C GLY A 18 26.49 28.63 14.60
N ARG A 19 27.58 27.84 14.63
CA ARG A 19 28.96 28.29 14.39
C ARG A 19 29.71 27.42 13.40
N GLU A 20 29.54 26.10 13.52
CA GLU A 20 30.24 25.12 12.68
C GLU A 20 29.36 23.90 12.35
N TRP A 21 29.84 23.11 11.39
CA TRP A 21 29.16 21.88 10.98
C TRP A 21 29.78 20.68 11.69
N LEU A 22 29.07 20.13 12.67
CA LEU A 22 29.51 19.01 13.49
C LEU A 22 28.88 17.69 13.03
N TRP A 23 29.61 16.59 13.13
CA TRP A 23 29.09 15.24 12.92
C TRP A 23 28.60 14.64 14.24
N HIS A 24 27.42 14.05 14.22
CA HIS A 24 26.84 13.33 15.35
C HIS A 24 26.46 11.91 14.94
N ASP A 25 26.91 10.93 15.70
CA ASP A 25 26.52 9.54 15.51
C ASP A 25 25.25 9.24 16.30
N ILE A 26 24.21 8.80 15.59
CA ILE A 26 22.90 8.52 16.17
C ILE A 26 22.58 7.05 15.96
N PRO A 27 22.27 6.29 17.03
CA PRO A 27 21.89 4.89 16.90
C PRO A 27 20.54 4.76 16.18
N VAL A 28 20.50 3.88 15.20
CA VAL A 28 19.30 3.55 14.43
C VAL A 28 18.56 2.44 15.15
N ARG A 29 17.40 2.78 15.73
CA ARG A 29 16.60 1.84 16.52
C ARG A 29 16.02 0.69 15.70
N SER A 30 15.67 0.95 14.45
CA SER A 30 15.13 -0.06 13.55
C SER A 30 15.34 0.30 12.09
N VAL A 31 15.63 -0.73 11.30
CA VAL A 31 15.85 -0.62 9.85
C VAL A 31 14.73 -1.40 9.16
N ARG A 32 14.25 -0.88 8.03
CA ARG A 32 13.30 -1.59 7.15
C ARG A 32 14.05 -2.23 5.99
N ASN A 33 13.50 -3.29 5.41
CA ASN A 33 14.15 -4.08 4.36
C ASN A 33 14.18 -3.42 2.97
N ARG A 34 13.65 -2.20 2.78
CA ARG A 34 13.54 -1.59 1.45
C ARG A 34 14.91 -1.35 0.79
N HIS A 35 15.95 -1.11 1.58
CA HIS A 35 17.34 -0.97 1.10
C HIS A 35 17.88 -2.24 0.40
N ARG A 36 17.23 -3.40 0.58
CA ARG A 36 17.61 -4.65 -0.10
C ARG A 36 17.05 -4.78 -1.51
N LEU A 37 16.14 -3.89 -1.91
CA LEU A 37 15.42 -3.98 -3.19
C LEU A 37 16.10 -3.18 -4.32
N GLY A 38 17.15 -2.43 -4.03
CA GLY A 38 17.81 -1.59 -5.01
C GLY A 38 18.79 -0.60 -4.39
N THR A 39 19.17 0.42 -5.15
CA THR A 39 20.22 1.36 -4.77
C THR A 39 19.70 2.45 -3.86
N ILE A 40 20.31 2.61 -2.68
CA ILE A 40 19.95 3.65 -1.71
C ILE A 40 20.24 5.04 -2.28
N GLN A 41 19.28 5.95 -2.10
CA GLN A 41 19.41 7.36 -2.47
C GLN A 41 19.59 8.25 -1.24
N SER A 42 19.87 9.52 -1.48
CA SER A 42 20.10 10.51 -0.43
C SER A 42 18.93 10.56 0.58
N PRO A 43 19.20 10.35 1.88
CA PRO A 43 18.15 10.30 2.89
C PRO A 43 17.73 11.70 3.34
N MET A 44 16.49 11.81 3.82
CA MET A 44 15.91 13.02 4.39
C MET A 44 15.56 12.81 5.87
N LEU A 45 15.95 13.74 6.73
CA LEU A 45 15.53 13.74 8.14
C LEU A 45 14.08 14.22 8.23
N VAL A 46 13.20 13.36 8.74
CA VAL A 46 11.79 13.67 8.99
C VAL A 46 11.57 13.73 10.50
N VAL A 47 11.20 14.92 10.98
CA VAL A 47 10.94 15.18 12.41
C VAL A 47 9.44 15.37 12.62
N ASN A 48 8.85 14.51 13.43
CA ASN A 48 7.47 14.62 13.91
C ASN A 48 7.44 14.14 15.38
N ARG A 49 6.34 13.53 15.85
CA ARG A 49 6.31 12.82 17.15
C ARG A 49 7.47 11.82 17.31
N HIS A 50 7.95 11.27 16.20
CA HIS A 50 9.16 10.47 16.12
C HIS A 50 10.05 11.01 14.98
N CYS A 51 11.38 10.93 15.17
CA CYS A 51 12.36 11.24 14.13
C CYS A 51 12.73 9.97 13.36
N HIS A 52 12.84 10.07 12.04
CA HIS A 52 13.33 8.99 11.21
C HIS A 52 14.00 9.53 9.95
N LEU A 53 14.83 8.70 9.33
CA LEU A 53 15.40 8.98 8.01
C LEU A 53 14.49 8.35 6.96
N SER A 54 13.92 9.19 6.09
CA SER A 54 13.26 8.73 4.87
C SER A 54 14.34 8.46 3.83
N VAL A 55 14.53 7.20 3.46
CA VAL A 55 15.59 6.75 2.55
C VAL A 55 14.93 6.22 1.27
N PRO A 56 14.90 7.01 0.18
CA PRO A 56 14.43 6.51 -1.10
C PRO A 56 15.37 5.42 -1.62
N VAL A 57 14.82 4.48 -2.39
CA VAL A 57 15.56 3.41 -3.02
C VAL A 57 15.19 3.41 -4.49
N ALA A 58 16.19 3.53 -5.36
CA ALA A 58 16.02 3.38 -6.79
C ALA A 58 15.91 1.89 -7.10
N ILE A 59 14.81 1.51 -7.76
CA ILE A 59 14.52 0.13 -8.15
C ILE A 59 14.39 0.16 -9.67
N GLU A 60 15.16 -0.68 -10.35
CA GLU A 60 14.95 -0.93 -11.77
C GLU A 60 13.83 -1.96 -11.92
N PRO A 61 12.72 -1.61 -12.57
CA PRO A 61 11.65 -2.56 -12.80
C PRO A 61 12.15 -3.65 -13.76
N GLU A 62 11.92 -4.91 -13.40
CA GLU A 62 12.18 -6.02 -14.30
C GLU A 62 11.25 -5.93 -15.52
N SER A 63 11.82 -6.11 -16.71
CA SER A 63 11.02 -6.29 -17.91
C SER A 63 10.32 -7.64 -17.81
N LEU A 64 8.98 -7.62 -17.87
CA LEU A 64 8.22 -8.85 -17.98
C LEU A 64 8.44 -9.45 -19.37
N PRO A 65 8.51 -10.79 -19.51
CA PRO A 65 8.53 -11.42 -20.81
C PRO A 65 7.21 -11.18 -21.54
N ASP A 66 7.24 -11.30 -22.86
CA ASP A 66 6.02 -11.32 -23.66
C ASP A 66 5.13 -12.48 -23.19
N ALA A 67 3.85 -12.18 -22.98
CA ALA A 67 2.87 -13.14 -22.49
C ALA A 67 1.67 -13.18 -23.44
N ASP A 68 1.18 -14.39 -23.72
CA ASP A 68 -0.03 -14.62 -24.53
C ASP A 68 -1.31 -14.11 -23.85
N ARG A 69 -1.21 -13.68 -22.61
CA ARG A 69 -2.31 -13.21 -21.78
C ARG A 69 -2.01 -11.83 -21.21
N VAL A 70 -3.02 -10.96 -21.24
CA VAL A 70 -3.00 -9.63 -20.63
C VAL A 70 -3.97 -9.57 -19.45
N CYS A 71 -3.61 -8.80 -18.42
CA CYS A 71 -4.51 -8.48 -17.32
C CYS A 71 -5.07 -7.07 -17.51
N ALA A 72 -6.34 -6.97 -17.92
CA ALA A 72 -7.05 -5.70 -18.00
C ALA A 72 -7.72 -5.38 -16.65
N ILE A 73 -7.60 -4.13 -16.19
CA ILE A 73 -8.22 -3.64 -14.95
C ILE A 73 -9.10 -2.44 -15.28
N ASP A 74 -10.37 -2.51 -14.89
CA ASP A 74 -11.34 -1.42 -14.99
C ASP A 74 -11.79 -0.98 -13.60
N ILE A 75 -11.73 0.32 -13.31
CA ILE A 75 -12.16 0.91 -12.02
C ILE A 75 -13.61 1.36 -12.19
N GLY A 76 -14.54 0.66 -11.54
CA GLY A 76 -15.96 0.93 -11.66
C GLY A 76 -16.47 1.97 -10.64
N ILE A 77 -17.66 2.50 -10.91
CA ILE A 77 -18.37 3.42 -9.99
C ILE A 77 -18.93 2.64 -8.77
N ASN A 78 -19.51 1.46 -9.01
CA ASN A 78 -20.14 0.63 -7.98
C ASN A 78 -19.26 -0.56 -7.54
N THR A 79 -18.24 -0.88 -8.32
CA THR A 79 -17.26 -1.95 -8.04
C THR A 79 -15.88 -1.31 -8.00
N LEU A 80 -15.09 -1.55 -6.95
CA LEU A 80 -13.79 -0.85 -6.81
C LEU A 80 -12.89 -1.09 -8.01
N ALA A 81 -12.82 -2.35 -8.48
CA ALA A 81 -12.16 -2.70 -9.71
C ALA A 81 -12.67 -4.04 -10.24
N THR A 82 -12.58 -4.25 -11.55
CA THR A 82 -12.75 -5.55 -12.20
C THR A 82 -11.44 -5.89 -12.90
N ALA A 83 -10.85 -7.04 -12.60
CA ALA A 83 -9.73 -7.56 -13.37
C ALA A 83 -10.20 -8.71 -14.26
N SER A 84 -9.74 -8.73 -15.51
CA SER A 84 -9.92 -9.85 -16.43
C SER A 84 -8.58 -10.26 -17.02
N ILE A 85 -8.33 -11.57 -17.09
CA ILE A 85 -7.22 -12.15 -17.85
C ILE A 85 -7.75 -12.52 -19.23
N VAL A 86 -7.15 -11.96 -20.28
CA VAL A 86 -7.59 -12.10 -21.67
C VAL A 86 -6.44 -12.65 -22.49
N THR A 87 -6.67 -13.68 -23.30
CA THR A 87 -5.70 -14.22 -24.26
C THR A 87 -5.62 -13.36 -25.53
N SER A 88 -4.60 -13.57 -26.34
CA SER A 88 -4.36 -12.86 -27.61
C SER A 88 -5.50 -12.97 -28.63
N ASP A 89 -6.29 -14.05 -28.58
CA ASP A 89 -7.48 -14.28 -29.41
C ASP A 89 -8.75 -13.58 -28.88
N GLY A 90 -8.66 -12.88 -27.74
CA GLY A 90 -9.78 -12.19 -27.10
C GLY A 90 -10.58 -13.03 -26.09
N THR A 91 -10.19 -14.29 -25.85
CA THR A 91 -10.89 -15.15 -24.88
C THR A 91 -10.61 -14.69 -23.43
N VAL A 92 -11.68 -14.56 -22.63
CA VAL A 92 -11.56 -14.21 -21.20
C VAL A 92 -11.39 -15.48 -20.38
N VAL A 93 -10.18 -15.73 -19.88
CA VAL A 93 -9.84 -16.95 -19.11
C VAL A 93 -10.28 -16.85 -17.66
N ALA A 94 -10.20 -15.66 -17.08
CA ALA A 94 -10.62 -15.42 -15.70
C ALA A 94 -11.09 -13.98 -15.52
N ARG A 95 -12.06 -13.79 -14.62
CA ARG A 95 -12.54 -12.46 -14.21
C ARG A 95 -12.76 -12.43 -12.70
N LYS A 96 -12.31 -11.34 -12.07
CA LYS A 96 -12.51 -11.08 -10.64
C LYS A 96 -13.02 -9.68 -10.40
N PHE A 97 -14.13 -9.61 -9.67
CA PHE A 97 -14.71 -8.35 -9.21
C PHE A 97 -14.19 -8.04 -7.81
N PHE A 98 -13.51 -6.92 -7.66
CA PHE A 98 -13.07 -6.39 -6.37
C PHE A 98 -14.18 -5.51 -5.81
N HIS A 99 -15.04 -6.10 -4.98
CA HIS A 99 -16.18 -5.41 -4.38
C HIS A 99 -16.32 -5.73 -2.88
N PRO A 100 -15.71 -4.94 -1.97
CA PRO A 100 -15.84 -5.12 -0.53
C PRO A 100 -17.17 -4.52 -0.05
N ALA A 101 -18.28 -5.19 -0.37
CA ALA A 101 -19.65 -4.73 -0.07
C ALA A 101 -19.80 -4.31 1.42
N ALA A 102 -19.26 -5.11 2.34
CA ALA A 102 -19.35 -4.86 3.77
C ALA A 102 -18.67 -3.55 4.20
N ASP A 103 -17.56 -3.17 3.58
CA ASP A 103 -16.85 -1.93 3.92
C ASP A 103 -17.53 -0.71 3.31
N ILE A 104 -18.08 -0.85 2.09
CA ILE A 104 -18.92 0.16 1.45
C ILE A 104 -20.15 0.43 2.33
N ASP A 105 -20.86 -0.62 2.76
CA ASP A 105 -22.01 -0.49 3.64
C ASP A 105 -21.64 0.16 4.98
N ARG A 106 -20.57 -0.31 5.62
CA ARG A 106 -20.09 0.27 6.89
C ARG A 106 -19.73 1.75 6.75
N ARG A 107 -19.11 2.16 5.63
CA ARG A 107 -18.84 3.57 5.31
C ARG A 107 -20.14 4.35 5.14
N ASN A 108 -21.11 3.82 4.39
CA ASN A 108 -22.41 4.44 4.15
C ASN A 108 -23.20 4.62 5.45
N GLN A 109 -23.30 3.58 6.27
CA GLN A 109 -23.94 3.64 7.59
C GLN A 109 -23.31 4.72 8.48
N ARG A 110 -21.97 4.84 8.48
CA ARG A 110 -21.27 5.90 9.21
C ARG A 110 -21.62 7.29 8.65
N GLY A 111 -21.68 7.44 7.33
CA GLY A 111 -22.12 8.66 6.66
C GLY A 111 -23.56 9.05 7.06
N THR A 112 -24.48 8.09 7.06
CA THR A 112 -25.86 8.29 7.50
C THR A 112 -25.92 8.74 8.96
N ARG A 113 -25.13 8.15 9.86
CA ARG A 113 -25.04 8.59 11.27
C ARG A 113 -24.52 10.01 11.40
N ILE A 114 -23.51 10.40 10.62
CA ILE A 114 -22.97 11.77 10.61
C ILE A 114 -24.05 12.75 10.15
N ARG A 115 -24.71 12.48 9.02
CA ARG A 115 -25.81 13.30 8.48
C ARG A 115 -26.96 13.42 9.48
N GLY A 116 -27.36 12.32 10.10
CA GLY A 116 -28.40 12.31 11.13
C GLY A 116 -28.06 13.16 12.34
N LYS A 117 -26.80 13.13 12.81
CA LYS A 117 -26.34 14.01 13.90
C LYS A 117 -26.30 15.48 13.45
N ALA A 118 -25.86 15.76 12.23
CA ALA A 118 -25.75 17.12 11.71
C ALA A 118 -27.13 17.78 11.61
N ARG A 119 -28.15 17.04 11.15
CA ARG A 119 -29.55 17.52 11.10
C ARG A 119 -30.12 17.92 12.47
N LYS A 120 -29.63 17.30 13.56
CA LYS A 120 -30.09 17.56 14.93
C LYS A 120 -29.31 18.67 15.63
N THR A 121 -28.38 19.33 14.95
CA THR A 121 -27.52 20.34 15.57
C THR A 121 -27.41 21.57 14.67
N ALA A 122 -27.72 22.76 15.19
CA ALA A 122 -27.70 24.00 14.42
C ALA A 122 -26.27 24.51 14.09
N LYS A 123 -25.23 24.05 14.82
CA LYS A 123 -23.84 24.49 14.64
C LYS A 123 -22.86 23.31 14.63
N LEU A 124 -22.15 23.13 13.52
CA LEU A 124 -21.10 22.13 13.40
C LEU A 124 -19.80 22.69 13.99
N SER A 125 -19.44 22.27 15.21
CA SER A 125 -18.19 22.68 15.86
C SER A 125 -16.97 21.91 15.34
N LYS A 126 -15.77 22.47 15.54
CA LYS A 126 -14.51 21.78 15.21
C LYS A 126 -14.44 20.45 15.98
N GLY A 127 -14.26 19.36 15.24
CA GLY A 127 -14.25 18.01 15.81
C GLY A 127 -15.62 17.32 15.87
N PHE A 128 -16.67 17.95 15.36
CA PHE A 128 -17.98 17.31 15.18
C PHE A 128 -17.84 15.95 14.49
N CYS A 129 -18.36 14.90 15.12
CA CYS A 129 -18.28 13.53 14.63
C CYS A 129 -16.87 13.05 14.23
N ARG A 130 -15.79 13.62 14.79
CA ARG A 130 -14.38 13.28 14.45
C ARG A 130 -14.13 11.78 14.47
N GLY A 131 -14.68 11.06 15.43
CA GLY A 131 -14.55 9.59 15.51
C GLY A 131 -15.22 8.85 14.35
N LEU A 132 -16.37 9.32 13.88
CA LEU A 132 -17.08 8.75 12.73
C LEU A 132 -16.38 9.10 11.42
N TYR A 133 -15.93 10.35 11.26
CA TYR A 133 -15.12 10.77 10.11
C TYR A 133 -13.81 10.00 10.02
N ARG A 134 -13.07 9.87 11.12
CA ARG A 134 -11.85 9.06 11.19
C ARG A 134 -12.10 7.62 10.75
N LYS A 135 -13.19 7.01 11.24
CA LYS A 135 -13.55 5.64 10.86
C LYS A 135 -14.02 5.55 9.40
N ALA A 136 -14.69 6.57 8.86
CA ALA A 136 -15.16 6.58 7.48
C ALA A 136 -14.03 6.83 6.45
N GLY A 137 -12.97 7.54 6.84
CA GLY A 137 -11.80 7.83 5.99
C GLY A 137 -10.69 6.78 6.06
N GLN A 138 -10.77 5.82 6.98
CA GLN A 138 -9.90 4.65 6.94
C GLN A 138 -10.41 3.73 5.82
N LEU A 139 -9.62 3.59 4.75
CA LEU A 139 -9.64 2.40 3.91
C LEU A 139 -9.42 1.18 4.84
N PRO A 140 -10.02 0.02 4.56
CA PRO A 140 -9.77 -1.17 5.36
C PRO A 140 -8.28 -1.50 5.28
N GLU A 141 -7.53 -1.19 6.34
CA GLU A 141 -6.47 -2.10 6.75
C GLU A 141 -7.21 -3.40 7.06
N ASP A 142 -6.97 -4.42 6.24
CA ASP A 142 -7.45 -5.77 6.47
C ASP A 142 -7.16 -6.09 7.94
N ARG A 143 -8.20 -6.13 8.77
CA ARG A 143 -8.09 -6.53 10.18
C ARG A 143 -7.98 -8.05 10.23
N SER A 144 -7.05 -8.61 9.45
CA SER A 144 -6.63 -9.99 9.63
C SER A 144 -5.96 -10.10 10.99
N SER A 145 -6.46 -11.02 11.80
CA SER A 145 -5.91 -11.40 13.10
C SER A 145 -4.39 -11.56 13.02
N PRO A 146 -3.62 -11.23 14.09
CA PRO A 146 -2.19 -11.50 14.12
C PRO A 146 -1.98 -13.00 13.92
N GLY A 147 -1.48 -13.42 12.75
CA GLY A 147 -1.23 -14.82 12.43
C GLY A 147 -1.84 -15.33 11.11
N LYS A 148 -2.69 -14.58 10.41
CA LYS A 148 -3.03 -14.93 9.01
C LYS A 148 -2.01 -14.28 8.06
N PRO A 149 -1.40 -15.04 7.12
CA PRO A 149 -0.56 -14.43 6.11
C PRO A 149 -1.39 -13.39 5.37
N ARG A 150 -0.81 -12.19 5.23
CA ARG A 150 -1.31 -11.17 4.32
C ARG A 150 -1.37 -11.85 2.95
N ILE A 151 -2.54 -12.22 2.48
CA ILE A 151 -2.71 -12.49 1.06
C ILE A 151 -2.87 -11.09 0.50
N PRO A 152 -1.85 -10.52 -0.17
CA PRO A 152 -2.10 -9.30 -0.92
C PRO A 152 -3.24 -9.66 -1.87
N VAL A 153 -4.11 -8.72 -2.23
CA VAL A 153 -5.03 -8.95 -3.35
C VAL A 153 -4.15 -9.00 -4.61
N THR A 154 -3.46 -10.12 -4.76
CA THR A 154 -2.45 -10.37 -5.75
C THR A 154 -3.20 -10.98 -6.90
N LEU A 155 -2.97 -10.42 -8.08
CA LEU A 155 -3.43 -11.02 -9.32
C LEU A 155 -2.87 -12.45 -9.49
N SER A 156 -1.91 -12.89 -8.66
CA SER A 156 -1.39 -14.25 -8.63
C SER A 156 -2.48 -15.32 -8.54
N THR A 157 -3.60 -15.10 -7.85
CA THR A 157 -4.71 -16.09 -7.82
C THR A 157 -5.39 -16.26 -9.17
N LEU A 158 -5.27 -15.28 -10.08
CA LEU A 158 -5.74 -15.41 -11.46
C LEU A 158 -4.74 -16.19 -12.33
N TRP A 159 -3.47 -16.24 -11.93
CA TRP A 159 -2.40 -16.95 -12.63
C TRP A 159 -2.15 -18.37 -12.10
N GLN A 160 -2.56 -18.69 -10.86
CA GLN A 160 -2.29 -19.99 -10.20
C GLN A 160 -3.12 -21.19 -10.69
N ARG A 161 -3.97 -21.03 -11.72
CA ARG A 161 -4.82 -22.11 -12.22
C ARG A 161 -4.17 -22.89 -13.37
N GLU A 162 -2.89 -23.23 -13.24
CA GLU A 162 -2.09 -23.83 -14.33
C GLU A 162 -1.52 -25.23 -14.06
N SER A 163 -1.74 -25.86 -12.91
CA SER A 163 -1.16 -27.20 -12.65
C SER A 163 -2.10 -28.40 -12.78
N GLU A 164 -3.36 -28.22 -13.20
CA GLU A 164 -4.32 -29.32 -13.40
C GLU A 164 -5.02 -29.21 -14.76
N ALA A 165 -4.27 -29.42 -15.83
CA ALA A 165 -4.85 -29.80 -17.12
C ALA A 165 -4.11 -31.06 -17.61
N PRO A 166 -4.77 -32.22 -17.74
CA PRO A 166 -4.15 -33.40 -18.32
C PRO A 166 -4.01 -33.21 -19.83
N TYR A 167 -2.77 -33.35 -20.30
CA TYR A 167 -2.20 -33.56 -21.65
C TYR A 167 -3.04 -33.31 -22.93
N PRO A 168 -2.39 -32.83 -24.01
CA PRO A 168 -3.04 -32.57 -25.29
C PRO A 168 -3.33 -33.88 -26.06
N CYS A 169 -4.52 -34.00 -26.65
CA CYS A 169 -4.71 -34.92 -27.77
C CYS A 169 -4.08 -34.30 -29.02
N ALA A 170 -3.17 -35.07 -29.62
CA ALA A 170 -2.49 -34.75 -30.87
C ALA A 170 -3.44 -34.74 -32.09
N ALA A 171 -2.99 -33.97 -33.09
CA ALA A 171 -3.37 -33.86 -34.51
C ALA A 171 -4.66 -34.54 -35.00
#